data_AF-A0A3B8JP14-F1
#
_entry.id   AF-A0A3B8JP14-F1
#
_cell.length_a   1.000
_cell.length_b   1.000
_cell.length_c   1.000
_cell.angle_alpha   90.00
_cell.angle_beta   90.00
_cell.angle_gamma   90.00
#
_symmetry.space_group_name_H-M   'P 1'
#
loop_
_entity.id
_entity.type
_entity.pdbx_description
1 polymer ?
#
loop_
_entity_poly.entity_id
_entity_poly.type
_entity_poly.pdbx_seq_one_letter_code
_entity_poly.pdbx_strand_id
1 'polypeptide(L)'
;MTSGYILIVAILVLGGVIATLGDRIGTKVGKARLSLFNLRPRNTATLVTIITGSLISASTLGILFATSGSLRDGIFELDSILRKLRDARSDIERINAQKSKVESELTKARGEQAEAQNRLDVTNRNFQQATTQLKKISQQATVLRTEVNLLLGEREKLLKQRQQLGEQITQLKTQVDQLKDFVAQRDQELAKRAETIKQRNRELAQQDEAIAKLDQKTAARDRIINQRDRIINQRDQLIAERDQVIAQRETRLQELQQQLKEAIAQREIRLNALEQELTKQESQIIARDKQIKEGEKQLAYLEQEVETLEQYFQNYQALRQGNVALVRGQILASGVVRIVEPSAATEAVEQLVREANRTAIKITRSANSTSNEALVQIPKLQVEQLINQIKDGKDYVVRILSAGNYVEGEKQVQVFADAALNQVIFQAGDVLATLTTDTSTMTNLEVRQKLDQLLAAAQFRARRAGILGVVQIGDGRITTVMSFIEQLERYNQSVDIRAVAQETTYTAGPLRMQLIATQNGQVIFKT
;
A
#
# COMPACT_ATOMS: atom_id res chain seq x y z
N MET A 1 -57.73 -144.80 90.32
CA MET A 1 -58.01 -146.21 89.90
C MET A 1 -57.75 -147.23 91.00
N THR A 2 -56.91 -146.98 92.01
CA THR A 2 -56.63 -147.94 93.11
C THR A 2 -57.58 -147.87 94.31
N SER A 3 -58.23 -146.73 94.56
CA SER A 3 -59.14 -146.51 95.70
C SER A 3 -60.57 -147.06 95.50
N GLY A 4 -61.04 -147.21 94.25
CA GLY A 4 -62.40 -147.65 93.93
C GLY A 4 -62.66 -149.12 94.28
N TYR A 5 -61.69 -150.00 94.04
CA TYR A 5 -61.83 -151.43 94.35
C TYR A 5 -61.87 -151.69 95.87
N ILE A 6 -61.12 -150.92 96.66
CA ILE A 6 -61.13 -151.02 98.13
C ILE A 6 -62.54 -150.68 98.67
N LEU A 7 -63.17 -149.66 98.12
CA LEU A 7 -64.53 -149.26 98.51
C LEU A 7 -65.56 -150.34 98.17
N ILE A 8 -65.48 -150.93 96.97
CA ILE A 8 -66.39 -152.00 96.53
C ILE A 8 -66.25 -153.25 97.42
N VAL A 9 -65.01 -153.65 97.74
CA VAL A 9 -64.76 -154.81 98.62
C VAL A 9 -65.25 -154.53 100.05
N ALA A 10 -65.02 -153.33 100.58
CA ALA A 10 -65.52 -152.95 101.91
C ALA A 10 -67.05 -152.98 101.99
N ILE A 11 -67.75 -152.50 100.94
CA ILE A 11 -69.23 -152.52 100.88
C ILE A 11 -69.76 -153.96 100.77
N LEU A 12 -69.09 -154.85 100.02
CA LEU A 12 -69.48 -156.27 99.89
C LEU A 12 -69.34 -157.02 101.22
N VAL A 13 -68.24 -156.78 101.95
CA VAL A 13 -68.03 -157.39 103.27
C VAL A 13 -69.05 -156.86 104.29
N LEU A 14 -69.28 -155.55 104.32
CA LEU A 14 -70.26 -154.95 105.23
C LEU A 14 -71.68 -155.43 104.91
N GLY A 15 -72.04 -155.55 103.62
CA GLY A 15 -73.32 -156.08 103.16
C GLY A 15 -73.56 -157.53 103.58
N GLY A 16 -72.52 -158.38 103.51
CA GLY A 16 -72.60 -159.77 103.98
C GLY A 16 -72.84 -159.88 105.49
N VAL A 17 -72.14 -159.07 106.30
CA VAL A 17 -72.34 -159.06 107.76
C VAL A 17 -73.75 -158.56 108.12
N ILE A 18 -74.22 -157.50 107.48
CA ILE A 18 -75.54 -156.92 107.78
C ILE A 18 -76.68 -157.86 107.35
N ALA A 19 -76.54 -158.56 106.21
CA ALA A 19 -77.54 -159.53 105.76
C ALA A 19 -77.77 -160.66 106.78
N THR A 20 -76.70 -161.15 107.42
CA THR A 20 -76.82 -162.19 108.46
C THR A 20 -77.48 -161.69 109.75
N LEU A 21 -77.33 -160.41 110.09
CA LEU A 21 -78.06 -159.81 111.21
C LEU A 21 -79.55 -159.65 110.92
N GLY A 22 -79.93 -159.30 109.68
CA GLY A 22 -81.32 -159.17 109.26
C GLY A 22 -82.13 -160.45 109.44
N ASP A 23 -81.58 -161.60 109.03
CA ASP A 23 -82.22 -162.91 109.17
C ASP A 23 -82.37 -163.35 110.64
N ARG A 24 -81.39 -162.97 111.48
CA ARG A 24 -81.43 -163.24 112.93
C ARG A 24 -82.48 -162.43 113.67
N ILE A 25 -82.73 -161.19 113.23
CA ILE A 25 -83.82 -160.35 113.78
C ILE A 25 -85.17 -160.92 113.35
N GLY A 26 -85.34 -161.32 112.08
CA GLY A 26 -86.57 -161.92 111.57
C GLY A 26 -86.98 -163.20 112.32
N THR A 27 -86.02 -164.11 112.56
CA THR A 27 -86.27 -165.37 113.28
C THR A 27 -86.57 -165.18 114.78
N LYS A 28 -85.97 -164.19 115.45
CA LYS A 28 -86.27 -163.86 116.86
C LYS A 28 -87.69 -163.32 117.05
N VAL A 29 -88.15 -162.47 116.13
CA VAL A 29 -89.52 -161.94 116.15
C VAL A 29 -90.54 -163.07 115.95
N GLY A 30 -90.21 -164.09 115.14
CA GLY A 30 -91.07 -165.26 114.92
C GLY A 30 -91.26 -166.18 116.13
N LYS A 31 -90.26 -166.34 117.02
CA LYS A 31 -90.38 -167.15 118.25
C LYS A 31 -91.09 -166.42 119.40
N ALA A 32 -91.03 -165.09 119.42
CA ALA A 32 -91.57 -164.27 120.50
C ALA A 32 -93.11 -164.10 120.49
N ARG A 33 -93.82 -164.69 119.52
CA ARG A 33 -95.28 -164.53 119.31
C ARG A 33 -95.73 -163.05 119.34
N LEU A 34 -94.88 -162.14 118.87
CA LEU A 34 -95.19 -160.73 118.78
C LEU A 34 -96.15 -160.50 117.61
N SER A 35 -97.24 -159.78 117.89
CA SER A 35 -98.20 -159.33 116.89
C SER A 35 -97.93 -157.87 116.57
N LEU A 36 -97.79 -157.54 115.29
CA LEU A 36 -97.77 -156.18 114.78
C LEU A 36 -98.94 -156.08 113.79
N PHE A 37 -99.86 -155.13 114.02
CA PHE A 37 -101.05 -154.89 113.17
C PHE A 37 -101.97 -156.10 112.95
N ASN A 38 -102.30 -156.88 114.00
CA ASN A 38 -103.30 -157.97 113.95
C ASN A 38 -102.97 -159.12 112.96
N LEU A 39 -101.73 -159.21 112.48
CA LEU A 39 -101.29 -160.27 111.58
C LEU A 39 -100.91 -161.55 112.34
N ARG A 40 -101.08 -162.72 111.70
CA ARG A 40 -100.61 -164.01 112.22
C ARG A 40 -99.09 -163.96 112.45
N PRO A 41 -98.55 -164.55 113.55
CA PRO A 41 -97.14 -164.42 113.96
C PRO A 41 -96.10 -164.76 112.87
N ARG A 42 -96.44 -165.64 111.92
CA ARG A 42 -95.56 -166.01 110.80
C ARG A 42 -95.36 -164.89 109.76
N ASN A 43 -96.34 -164.01 109.57
CA ASN A 43 -96.31 -162.95 108.54
C ASN A 43 -95.60 -161.67 109.01
N THR A 44 -95.64 -161.39 110.32
CA THR A 44 -94.93 -160.24 110.92
C THR A 44 -93.41 -160.35 110.76
N ALA A 45 -92.86 -161.57 110.85
CA ALA A 45 -91.44 -161.82 110.64
C ALA A 45 -90.99 -161.49 109.20
N THR A 46 -91.80 -161.83 108.19
CA THR A 46 -91.50 -161.56 106.78
C THR A 46 -91.48 -160.07 106.47
N LEU A 47 -92.44 -159.31 107.01
CA LEU A 47 -92.56 -157.87 106.77
C LEU A 47 -91.36 -157.09 107.31
N VAL A 48 -90.92 -157.40 108.53
CA VAL A 48 -89.75 -156.76 109.15
C VAL A 48 -88.50 -157.01 108.29
N THR A 49 -88.34 -158.21 107.72
CA THR A 49 -87.20 -158.56 106.87
C THR A 49 -87.14 -157.72 105.59
N ILE A 50 -88.28 -157.51 104.92
CA ILE A 50 -88.36 -156.68 103.70
C ILE A 50 -88.01 -155.22 104.00
N ILE A 51 -88.56 -154.67 105.09
CA ILE A 51 -88.29 -153.27 105.48
C ILE A 51 -86.80 -153.10 105.78
N THR A 52 -86.18 -154.05 106.48
CA THR A 52 -84.75 -153.98 106.79
C THR A 52 -83.90 -154.05 105.52
N GLY A 53 -84.24 -154.94 104.57
CA GLY A 53 -83.56 -155.04 103.27
C GLY A 53 -83.66 -153.77 102.42
N SER A 54 -84.83 -153.12 102.39
CA SER A 54 -85.04 -151.85 101.68
C SER A 54 -84.25 -150.69 102.32
N LEU A 55 -84.22 -150.63 103.66
CA LEU A 55 -83.50 -149.57 104.37
C LEU A 55 -81.98 -149.62 104.14
N ILE A 56 -81.44 -150.84 103.99
CA ILE A 56 -80.03 -151.06 103.63
C ILE A 56 -79.76 -150.55 102.22
N SER A 57 -80.58 -150.95 101.23
CA SER A 57 -80.37 -150.58 99.82
C SER A 57 -80.46 -149.07 99.59
N ALA A 58 -81.40 -148.40 100.27
CA ALA A 58 -81.52 -146.94 100.24
C ALA A 58 -80.30 -146.23 100.86
N SER A 59 -79.75 -146.77 101.95
CA SER A 59 -78.55 -146.21 102.58
C SER A 59 -77.31 -146.38 101.70
N THR A 60 -77.16 -147.51 101.00
CA THR A 60 -76.04 -147.74 100.08
C THR A 60 -76.07 -146.76 98.91
N LEU A 61 -77.25 -146.50 98.34
CA LEU A 61 -77.42 -145.54 97.25
C LEU A 61 -77.17 -144.09 97.72
N GLY A 62 -77.66 -143.74 98.92
CA GLY A 62 -77.43 -142.42 99.52
C GLY A 62 -75.95 -142.14 99.77
N ILE A 63 -75.19 -143.12 100.25
CA ILE A 63 -73.74 -142.99 100.45
C ILE A 63 -73.00 -142.84 99.11
N LEU A 64 -73.40 -143.58 98.07
CA LEU A 64 -72.77 -143.50 96.75
C LEU A 64 -72.93 -142.08 96.13
N PHE A 65 -74.10 -141.47 96.29
CA PHE A 65 -74.36 -140.09 95.85
C PHE A 65 -73.61 -139.05 96.69
N ALA A 66 -73.50 -139.26 98.01
CA ALA A 66 -72.82 -138.31 98.89
C ALA A 66 -71.29 -138.31 98.73
N THR A 67 -70.69 -139.45 98.37
CA THR A 67 -69.23 -139.60 98.33
C THR A 67 -68.58 -139.37 96.96
N SER A 68 -69.37 -139.27 95.87
CA SER A 68 -68.84 -139.20 94.50
C SER A 68 -69.27 -137.94 93.74
N GLY A 69 -68.41 -136.90 93.73
CA GLY A 69 -68.61 -135.67 92.94
C GLY A 69 -68.69 -135.90 91.42
N SER A 70 -67.95 -136.88 90.89
CA SER A 70 -67.92 -137.17 89.44
C SER A 70 -69.22 -137.76 88.90
N LEU A 71 -70.08 -138.33 89.74
CA LEU A 71 -71.38 -138.86 89.31
C LEU A 71 -72.43 -137.74 89.15
N ARG A 72 -72.24 -136.61 89.85
CA ARG A 72 -73.15 -135.45 89.81
C ARG A 72 -72.95 -134.61 88.54
N ASP A 73 -71.69 -134.42 88.13
CA ASP A 73 -71.36 -133.50 87.02
C ASP A 73 -71.60 -134.14 85.63
N GLY A 74 -71.50 -135.48 85.51
CA GLY A 74 -71.60 -136.17 84.22
C GLY A 74 -72.99 -136.25 83.58
N ILE A 75 -74.07 -136.00 84.33
CA ILE A 75 -75.46 -136.19 83.84
C ILE A 75 -76.10 -134.88 83.34
N PHE A 76 -75.51 -133.69 83.56
CA PHE A 76 -76.20 -132.40 83.34
C PHE A 76 -75.63 -131.41 82.29
N GLU A 77 -74.45 -131.61 81.64
CA GLU A 77 -73.82 -130.54 80.81
C GLU A 77 -73.54 -130.78 79.30
N LEU A 78 -73.93 -131.92 78.69
CA LEU A 78 -73.48 -132.28 77.33
C LEU A 78 -73.89 -131.31 76.19
N ASP A 79 -75.10 -130.74 76.23
CA ASP A 79 -75.61 -129.86 75.16
C ASP A 79 -74.88 -128.51 75.05
N SER A 80 -74.28 -128.04 76.15
CA SER A 80 -73.61 -126.74 76.20
C SER A 80 -72.25 -126.74 75.47
N ILE A 81 -71.59 -127.89 75.41
CA ILE A 81 -70.26 -128.05 74.81
C ILE A 81 -70.35 -128.07 73.27
N LEU A 82 -71.37 -128.72 72.70
CA LEU A 82 -71.55 -128.81 71.25
C LEU A 82 -71.90 -127.46 70.58
N ARG A 83 -72.63 -126.56 71.27
CA ARG A 83 -72.90 -125.20 70.76
C ARG A 83 -71.64 -124.34 70.71
N LYS A 84 -70.85 -124.33 71.78
CA LYS A 84 -69.57 -123.58 71.86
C LYS A 84 -68.60 -123.95 70.73
N LEU A 85 -68.56 -125.22 70.31
CA LEU A 85 -67.67 -125.67 69.22
C LEU A 85 -68.11 -125.14 67.84
N ARG A 86 -69.42 -125.02 67.60
CA ARG A 86 -69.96 -124.49 66.33
C ARG A 86 -69.74 -122.99 66.22
N ASP A 87 -69.98 -122.26 67.30
CA ASP A 87 -69.78 -120.81 67.35
C ASP A 87 -68.30 -120.46 67.16
N ALA A 88 -67.39 -121.17 67.84
CA ALA A 88 -65.95 -120.98 67.68
C ALA A 88 -65.46 -121.24 66.25
N ARG A 89 -66.02 -122.23 65.53
CA ARG A 89 -65.69 -122.45 64.11
C ARG A 89 -66.21 -121.31 63.22
N SER A 90 -67.43 -120.82 63.47
CA SER A 90 -68.00 -119.70 62.70
C SER A 90 -67.22 -118.40 62.90
N ASP A 91 -66.75 -118.14 64.12
CA ASP A 91 -65.92 -116.97 64.43
C ASP A 91 -64.56 -117.02 63.73
N ILE A 92 -63.93 -118.21 63.64
CA ILE A 92 -62.68 -118.38 62.88
C ILE A 92 -62.87 -118.06 61.39
N GLU A 93 -63.96 -118.52 60.77
CA GLU A 93 -64.24 -118.19 59.37
C GLU A 93 -64.48 -116.68 59.17
N ARG A 94 -65.24 -116.04 60.06
CA ARG A 94 -65.46 -114.59 60.02
C ARG A 94 -64.17 -113.79 60.18
N ILE A 95 -63.34 -114.17 61.15
CA ILE A 95 -62.06 -113.50 61.40
C ILE A 95 -61.10 -113.69 60.22
N ASN A 96 -61.04 -114.89 59.62
CA ASN A 96 -60.22 -115.11 58.43
C ASN A 96 -60.71 -114.33 57.21
N ALA A 97 -62.03 -114.23 56.99
CA ALA A 97 -62.60 -113.39 55.94
C ALA A 97 -62.30 -111.89 56.17
N GLN A 98 -62.42 -111.41 57.41
CA GLN A 98 -62.07 -110.05 57.79
C GLN A 98 -60.57 -109.79 57.62
N LYS A 99 -59.71 -110.71 58.06
CA LYS A 99 -58.26 -110.63 57.91
C LYS A 99 -57.87 -110.55 56.43
N SER A 100 -58.45 -111.42 55.58
CA SER A 100 -58.21 -111.39 54.13
C SER A 100 -58.66 -110.07 53.50
N LYS A 101 -59.82 -109.52 53.91
CA LYS A 101 -60.29 -108.22 53.43
C LYS A 101 -59.35 -107.09 53.85
N VAL A 102 -58.90 -107.06 55.11
CA VAL A 102 -57.96 -106.05 55.63
C VAL A 102 -56.59 -106.19 54.95
N GLU A 103 -56.09 -107.40 54.70
CA GLU A 103 -54.84 -107.63 53.96
C GLU A 103 -54.96 -107.13 52.50
N SER A 104 -56.11 -107.33 51.86
CA SER A 104 -56.39 -106.80 50.52
C SER A 104 -56.47 -105.26 50.53
N GLU A 105 -57.15 -104.67 51.50
CA GLU A 105 -57.25 -103.21 51.66
C GLU A 105 -55.88 -102.60 51.97
N LEU A 106 -55.07 -103.25 52.81
CA LEU A 106 -53.70 -102.83 53.13
C LEU A 106 -52.80 -102.91 51.90
N THR A 107 -52.93 -103.95 51.08
CA THR A 107 -52.18 -104.09 49.83
C THR A 107 -52.58 -103.02 48.83
N LYS A 108 -53.89 -102.74 48.71
CA LYS A 108 -54.41 -101.66 47.86
C LYS A 108 -53.92 -100.29 48.33
N ALA A 109 -54.02 -100.00 49.63
CA ALA A 109 -53.56 -98.75 50.23
C ALA A 109 -52.04 -98.57 50.08
N ARG A 110 -51.24 -99.65 50.20
CA ARG A 110 -49.79 -99.63 49.92
C ARG A 110 -49.51 -99.36 48.44
N GLY A 111 -50.29 -99.94 47.54
CA GLY A 111 -50.21 -99.67 46.10
C GLY A 111 -50.51 -98.21 45.78
N GLU A 112 -51.61 -97.67 46.31
CA GLU A 112 -51.99 -96.26 46.19
C GLU A 112 -50.95 -95.32 46.80
N GLN A 113 -50.37 -95.67 47.95
CA GLN A 113 -49.29 -94.92 48.59
C GLN A 113 -48.02 -94.91 47.71
N ALA A 114 -47.65 -96.06 47.12
CA ALA A 114 -46.50 -96.14 46.22
C ALA A 114 -46.72 -95.35 44.93
N GLU A 115 -47.92 -95.38 44.35
CA GLU A 115 -48.29 -94.54 43.21
C GLU A 115 -48.25 -93.05 43.56
N ALA A 116 -48.80 -92.66 44.71
CA ALA A 116 -48.76 -91.28 45.18
C ALA A 116 -47.31 -90.80 45.39
N GLN A 117 -46.45 -91.65 45.96
CA GLN A 117 -45.02 -91.35 46.12
C GLN A 117 -44.31 -91.17 44.76
N ASN A 118 -44.58 -92.06 43.80
CA ASN A 118 -44.03 -91.94 42.45
C ASN A 118 -44.52 -90.67 41.75
N ARG A 119 -45.81 -90.31 41.88
CA ARG A 119 -46.35 -89.06 41.34
C ARG A 119 -45.71 -87.84 42.00
N LEU A 120 -45.47 -87.89 43.32
CA LEU A 120 -44.78 -86.83 44.05
C LEU A 120 -43.34 -86.67 43.56
N ASP A 121 -42.62 -87.77 43.35
CA ASP A 121 -41.24 -87.75 42.84
C ASP A 121 -41.17 -87.18 41.42
N VAL A 122 -42.08 -87.60 40.53
CA VAL A 122 -42.17 -87.03 39.17
C VAL A 122 -42.53 -85.55 39.22
N THR A 123 -43.48 -85.16 40.05
CA THR A 123 -43.88 -83.75 40.22
C THR A 123 -42.74 -82.91 40.76
N ASN A 124 -41.98 -83.42 41.75
CA ASN A 124 -40.79 -82.75 42.29
C ASN A 124 -39.71 -82.58 41.23
N ARG A 125 -39.45 -83.59 40.38
CA ARG A 125 -38.50 -83.47 39.26
C ARG A 125 -38.97 -82.44 38.24
N ASN A 126 -40.24 -82.45 37.86
CA ASN A 126 -40.81 -81.47 36.92
C ASN A 126 -40.77 -80.06 37.49
N PHE A 127 -41.06 -79.89 38.78
CA PHE A 127 -40.93 -78.61 39.48
C PHE A 127 -39.48 -78.12 39.52
N GLN A 128 -38.52 -78.99 39.81
CA GLN A 128 -37.09 -78.66 39.75
C GLN A 128 -36.63 -78.26 38.32
N GLN A 129 -37.14 -78.95 37.30
CA GLN A 129 -36.85 -78.59 35.90
C GLN A 129 -37.48 -77.23 35.53
N ALA A 130 -38.74 -77.01 35.87
CA ALA A 130 -39.45 -75.76 35.62
C ALA A 130 -38.81 -74.57 36.35
N THR A 131 -38.40 -74.74 37.61
CA THR A 131 -37.67 -73.72 38.37
C THR A 131 -36.29 -73.43 37.77
N THR A 132 -35.58 -74.45 37.27
CA THR A 132 -34.30 -74.26 36.56
C THR A 132 -34.50 -73.51 35.23
N GLN A 133 -35.53 -73.86 34.46
CA GLN A 133 -35.88 -73.15 33.22
C GLN A 133 -36.27 -71.70 33.50
N LEU A 134 -37.11 -71.45 34.52
CA LEU A 134 -37.49 -70.10 34.94
C LEU A 134 -36.26 -69.28 35.36
N LYS A 135 -35.32 -69.89 36.08
CA LYS A 135 -34.05 -69.24 36.43
C LYS A 135 -33.26 -68.85 35.19
N LYS A 136 -33.10 -69.75 34.21
CA LYS A 136 -32.41 -69.45 32.94
C LYS A 136 -33.10 -68.32 32.16
N ILE A 137 -34.42 -68.38 32.03
CA ILE A 137 -35.20 -67.35 31.33
C ILE A 137 -35.09 -66.01 32.06
N SER A 138 -35.15 -65.98 33.39
CA SER A 138 -34.99 -64.74 34.17
C SER A 138 -33.60 -64.13 34.02
N GLN A 139 -32.56 -64.96 33.93
CA GLN A 139 -31.19 -64.52 33.65
C GLN A 139 -31.06 -63.95 32.24
N GLN A 140 -31.62 -64.63 31.24
CA GLN A 140 -31.67 -64.14 29.85
C GLN A 140 -32.43 -62.81 29.77
N ALA A 141 -33.60 -62.69 30.40
CA ALA A 141 -34.37 -61.45 30.44
C ALA A 141 -33.58 -60.30 31.10
N THR A 142 -32.77 -60.61 32.12
CA THR A 142 -31.89 -59.62 32.75
C THR A 142 -30.77 -59.17 31.81
N VAL A 143 -30.12 -60.10 31.11
CA VAL A 143 -29.07 -59.79 30.11
C VAL A 143 -29.65 -58.96 28.97
N LEU A 144 -30.77 -59.38 28.38
CA LEU A 144 -31.44 -58.65 27.32
C LEU A 144 -31.86 -57.24 27.78
N ARG A 145 -32.36 -57.10 29.01
CA ARG A 145 -32.71 -55.78 29.57
C ARG A 145 -31.49 -54.87 29.68
N THR A 146 -30.34 -55.41 30.11
CA THR A 146 -29.08 -54.66 30.16
C THR A 146 -28.60 -54.26 28.77
N GLU A 147 -28.68 -55.17 27.79
CA GLU A 147 -28.30 -54.90 26.40
C GLU A 147 -29.21 -53.83 25.76
N VAL A 148 -30.52 -53.91 25.97
CA VAL A 148 -31.48 -52.87 25.53
C VAL A 148 -31.14 -51.52 26.16
N ASN A 149 -30.84 -51.46 27.45
CA ASN A 149 -30.45 -50.21 28.11
C ASN A 149 -29.14 -49.64 27.52
N LEU A 150 -28.18 -50.50 27.21
CA LEU A 150 -26.91 -50.09 26.59
C LEU A 150 -27.13 -49.54 25.18
N LEU A 151 -27.93 -50.24 24.36
CA LEU A 151 -28.32 -49.79 23.02
C LEU A 151 -29.12 -48.48 23.05
N LEU A 152 -29.99 -48.28 24.05
CA LEU A 152 -30.70 -47.01 24.24
C LEU A 152 -29.72 -45.88 24.55
N GLY A 153 -28.73 -46.10 25.42
CA GLY A 153 -27.69 -45.12 25.71
C GLY A 153 -26.82 -44.80 24.49
N GLU A 154 -26.49 -45.79 23.66
CA GLU A 154 -25.74 -45.58 22.41
C GLU A 154 -26.57 -44.81 21.37
N ARG A 155 -27.86 -45.14 21.23
CA ARG A 155 -28.80 -44.39 20.39
C ARG A 155 -28.89 -42.93 20.81
N GLU A 156 -28.97 -42.63 22.11
CA GLU A 156 -28.97 -41.24 22.59
C GLU A 156 -27.68 -40.49 22.23
N LYS A 157 -26.51 -41.14 22.36
CA LYS A 157 -25.23 -40.55 21.94
C LYS A 157 -25.21 -40.25 20.44
N LEU A 158 -25.66 -41.20 19.62
CA LEU A 158 -25.74 -41.02 18.16
C LEU A 158 -26.73 -39.91 17.77
N LEU A 159 -27.85 -39.76 18.47
CA LEU A 159 -28.80 -38.66 18.24
C LEU A 159 -28.17 -37.30 18.55
N LYS A 160 -27.42 -37.19 19.66
CA LYS A 160 -26.66 -35.97 19.99
C LYS A 160 -25.61 -35.64 18.94
N GLN A 161 -24.85 -36.64 18.48
CA GLN A 161 -23.87 -36.45 17.40
C GLN A 161 -24.54 -36.00 16.10
N ARG A 162 -25.68 -36.61 15.72
CA ARG A 162 -26.43 -36.21 14.53
C ARG A 162 -26.93 -34.77 14.63
N GLN A 163 -27.38 -34.35 15.80
CA GLN A 163 -27.80 -32.97 16.05
C GLN A 163 -26.62 -32.00 15.90
N GLN A 164 -25.48 -32.30 16.55
CA GLN A 164 -24.26 -31.49 16.44
C GLN A 164 -23.78 -31.36 14.99
N LEU A 165 -23.77 -32.46 14.23
CA LEU A 165 -23.43 -32.44 12.80
C LEU A 165 -24.43 -31.62 11.99
N GLY A 166 -25.73 -31.68 12.31
CA GLY A 166 -26.75 -30.85 11.67
C GLY A 166 -26.54 -29.34 11.92
N GLU A 167 -26.16 -28.97 13.14
CA GLU A 167 -25.79 -27.59 13.48
C GLU A 167 -24.53 -27.14 12.72
N GLN A 168 -23.50 -27.98 12.65
CA GLN A 168 -22.28 -27.71 11.87
C GLN A 168 -22.58 -27.55 10.37
N ILE A 169 -23.41 -28.41 9.79
CA ILE A 169 -23.84 -28.30 8.38
C ILE A 169 -24.56 -26.98 8.14
N THR A 170 -25.41 -26.56 9.08
CA THR A 170 -26.13 -25.28 8.98
C THR A 170 -25.16 -24.10 9.03
N GLN A 171 -24.20 -24.11 9.96
CA GLN A 171 -23.15 -23.09 10.05
C GLN A 171 -22.29 -23.02 8.78
N LEU A 172 -21.83 -24.17 8.28
CA LEU A 172 -21.06 -24.27 7.04
C LEU A 172 -21.86 -23.75 5.84
N LYS A 173 -23.16 -24.06 5.76
CA LYS A 173 -24.04 -23.55 4.71
C LYS A 173 -24.13 -22.03 4.76
N THR A 174 -24.32 -21.45 5.95
CA THR A 174 -24.32 -19.99 6.13
C THR A 174 -22.99 -19.37 5.73
N GLN A 175 -21.85 -19.97 6.10
CA GLN A 175 -20.52 -19.50 5.68
C GLN A 175 -20.34 -19.54 4.16
N VAL A 176 -20.80 -20.60 3.50
CA VAL A 176 -20.77 -20.73 2.04
C VAL A 176 -21.63 -19.63 1.38
N ASP A 177 -22.82 -19.36 1.91
CA ASP A 177 -23.69 -18.32 1.36
C ASP A 177 -23.08 -16.92 1.57
N GLN A 178 -22.50 -16.63 2.74
CA GLN A 178 -21.74 -15.39 2.99
C GLN A 178 -20.54 -15.23 2.05
N LEU A 179 -19.80 -16.31 1.80
CA LEU A 179 -18.67 -16.29 0.86
C LEU A 179 -19.13 -16.06 -0.58
N LYS A 180 -20.26 -16.64 -1.00
CA LYS A 180 -20.84 -16.38 -2.32
C LYS A 180 -21.22 -14.90 -2.48
N ASP A 181 -21.87 -14.32 -1.48
CA ASP A 181 -22.24 -12.90 -1.48
C ASP A 181 -21.00 -12.01 -1.54
N PHE A 182 -19.96 -12.34 -0.78
CA PHE A 182 -18.68 -11.63 -0.81
C PHE A 182 -18.00 -11.70 -2.19
N VAL A 183 -17.98 -12.89 -2.81
CA VAL A 183 -17.43 -13.07 -4.17
C VAL A 183 -18.22 -12.24 -5.18
N ALA A 184 -19.56 -12.25 -5.12
CA ALA A 184 -20.39 -11.44 -6.01
C ALA A 184 -20.12 -9.92 -5.86
N GLN A 185 -19.93 -9.44 -4.62
CA GLN A 185 -19.56 -8.04 -4.36
C GLN A 185 -18.19 -7.70 -4.95
N ARG A 186 -17.21 -8.61 -4.80
CA ARG A 186 -15.86 -8.44 -5.37
C ARG A 186 -15.88 -8.43 -6.90
N ASP A 187 -16.66 -9.29 -7.52
CA ASP A 187 -16.80 -9.31 -8.98
C ASP A 187 -17.40 -8.01 -9.51
N GLN A 188 -18.40 -7.45 -8.80
CA GLN A 188 -18.95 -6.15 -9.14
C GLN A 188 -17.93 -5.01 -8.96
N GLU A 189 -17.11 -5.06 -7.91
CA GLU A 189 -16.03 -4.10 -7.69
C GLU A 189 -14.97 -4.17 -8.79
N LEU A 190 -14.56 -5.38 -9.18
CA LEU A 190 -13.60 -5.62 -10.25
C LEU A 190 -14.15 -5.13 -11.60
N ALA A 191 -15.43 -5.35 -11.90
CA ALA A 191 -16.07 -4.83 -13.10
C ALA A 191 -16.07 -3.29 -13.15
N LYS A 192 -16.37 -2.63 -12.02
CA LYS A 192 -16.28 -1.15 -11.90
C LYS A 192 -14.85 -0.66 -12.14
N ARG A 193 -13.86 -1.29 -11.50
CA ARG A 193 -12.44 -0.95 -11.68
C ARG A 193 -11.98 -1.15 -13.12
N ALA A 194 -12.43 -2.21 -13.79
CA ALA A 194 -12.11 -2.46 -15.19
C ALA A 194 -12.64 -1.33 -16.11
N GLU A 195 -13.85 -0.84 -15.87
CA GLU A 195 -14.39 0.29 -16.64
C GLU A 195 -13.62 1.60 -16.35
N THR A 196 -13.22 1.85 -15.10
CA THR A 196 -12.36 2.99 -14.76
C THR A 196 -11.00 2.92 -15.48
N ILE A 197 -10.37 1.74 -15.52
CA ILE A 197 -9.10 1.54 -16.24
C ILE A 197 -9.29 1.81 -17.74
N LYS A 198 -10.38 1.32 -18.33
CA LYS A 198 -10.70 1.56 -19.74
C LYS A 198 -10.93 3.04 -20.04
N GLN A 199 -11.61 3.77 -19.15
CA GLN A 199 -11.75 5.22 -19.27
C GLN A 199 -10.39 5.91 -19.20
N ARG A 200 -9.54 5.55 -18.22
CA ARG A 200 -8.24 6.18 -18.07
C ARG A 200 -7.30 5.92 -19.25
N ASN A 201 -7.38 4.73 -19.85
CA ASN A 201 -6.64 4.41 -21.07
C ASN A 201 -7.10 5.26 -22.26
N ARG A 202 -8.39 5.58 -22.38
CA ARG A 202 -8.89 6.52 -23.40
C ARG A 202 -8.37 7.93 -23.17
N GLU A 203 -8.35 8.39 -21.93
CA GLU A 203 -7.80 9.71 -21.56
C GLU A 203 -6.30 9.80 -21.87
N LEU A 204 -5.52 8.75 -21.57
CA LEU A 204 -4.11 8.68 -21.92
C LEU A 204 -3.90 8.73 -23.44
N ALA A 205 -4.67 7.95 -24.21
CA ALA A 205 -4.58 7.99 -25.67
C ALA A 205 -4.89 9.39 -26.25
N GLN A 206 -5.85 10.12 -25.67
CA GLN A 206 -6.14 11.50 -26.07
C GLN A 206 -4.99 12.46 -25.72
N GLN A 207 -4.34 12.27 -24.57
CA GLN A 207 -3.16 13.05 -24.19
C GLN A 207 -1.98 12.79 -25.12
N ASP A 208 -1.73 11.52 -25.47
CA ASP A 208 -0.67 11.15 -26.43
C ASP A 208 -0.91 11.79 -27.80
N GLU A 209 -2.15 11.82 -28.28
CA GLU A 209 -2.51 12.51 -29.54
C GLU A 209 -2.27 14.03 -29.44
N ALA A 210 -2.60 14.64 -28.29
CA ALA A 210 -2.35 16.07 -28.07
C ALA A 210 -0.85 16.40 -28.04
N ILE A 211 -0.04 15.55 -27.40
CA ILE A 211 1.43 15.68 -27.38
C ILE A 211 1.98 15.56 -28.81
N ALA A 212 1.53 14.57 -29.58
CA ALA A 212 1.96 14.41 -30.97
C ALA A 212 1.64 15.65 -31.85
N LYS A 213 0.48 16.29 -31.63
CA LYS A 213 0.13 17.56 -32.30
C LYS A 213 1.03 18.71 -31.87
N LEU A 214 1.39 18.79 -30.59
CA LEU A 214 2.33 19.78 -30.10
C LEU A 214 3.73 19.58 -30.69
N ASP A 215 4.19 18.33 -30.79
CA ASP A 215 5.47 17.99 -31.41
C ASP A 215 5.51 18.33 -32.90
N GLN A 216 4.42 18.13 -33.62
CA GLN A 216 4.31 18.60 -35.01
C GLN A 216 4.38 20.13 -35.10
N LYS A 217 3.76 20.85 -34.16
CA LYS A 217 3.76 22.31 -34.13
C LYS A 217 5.13 22.88 -33.76
N THR A 218 5.85 22.26 -32.84
CA THR A 218 7.24 22.64 -32.51
C THR A 218 8.15 22.37 -33.69
N ALA A 219 8.09 21.19 -34.31
CA ALA A 219 8.85 20.89 -35.53
C ALA A 219 8.55 21.88 -36.68
N ALA A 220 7.29 22.29 -36.85
CA ALA A 220 6.92 23.32 -37.82
C ALA A 220 7.51 24.69 -37.47
N ARG A 221 7.52 25.08 -36.19
CA ARG A 221 8.17 26.32 -35.73
C ARG A 221 9.67 26.28 -35.95
N ASP A 222 10.33 25.15 -35.68
CA ASP A 222 11.77 25.00 -35.89
C ASP A 222 12.14 25.15 -37.37
N ARG A 223 11.30 24.64 -38.28
CA ARG A 223 11.48 24.88 -39.73
C ARG A 223 11.38 26.38 -40.07
N ILE A 224 10.43 27.09 -39.48
CA ILE A 224 10.27 28.55 -39.70
C ILE A 224 11.46 29.31 -39.13
N ILE A 225 11.95 28.94 -37.94
CA ILE A 225 13.15 29.55 -37.33
C ILE A 225 14.35 29.34 -38.26
N ASN A 226 14.59 28.10 -38.70
CA ASN A 226 15.67 27.78 -39.64
C ASN A 226 15.55 28.57 -40.97
N GLN A 227 14.33 28.77 -41.48
CA GLN A 227 14.10 29.61 -42.66
C GLN A 227 14.43 31.09 -42.38
N ARG A 228 14.02 31.61 -41.23
CA ARG A 228 14.34 32.99 -40.82
C ARG A 228 15.83 33.19 -40.63
N ASP A 229 16.53 32.22 -40.03
CA ASP A 229 17.99 32.28 -39.86
C ASP A 229 18.70 32.35 -41.21
N ARG A 230 18.24 31.59 -42.22
CA ARG A 230 18.74 31.71 -43.59
C ARG A 230 18.52 33.10 -44.18
N ILE A 231 17.33 33.68 -43.98
CA ILE A 231 17.02 35.04 -44.47
C ILE A 231 17.88 36.08 -43.75
N ILE A 232 18.08 35.94 -42.44
CA ILE A 232 18.96 36.81 -41.66
C ILE A 232 20.37 36.73 -42.22
N ASN A 233 20.91 35.52 -42.42
CA ASN A 233 22.24 35.34 -43.02
C ASN A 233 22.34 35.97 -44.43
N GLN A 234 21.31 35.83 -45.27
CA GLN A 234 21.26 36.49 -46.58
C GLN A 234 21.25 38.02 -46.46
N ARG A 235 20.52 38.56 -45.48
CA ARG A 235 20.49 40.01 -45.23
C ARG A 235 21.82 40.51 -44.68
N ASP A 236 22.48 39.75 -43.82
CA ASP A 236 23.80 40.08 -43.30
C ASP A 236 24.84 40.12 -44.41
N GLN A 237 24.77 39.20 -45.39
CA GLN A 237 25.58 39.25 -46.61
C GLN A 237 25.31 40.53 -47.41
N LEU A 238 24.04 40.87 -47.63
CA LEU A 238 23.64 42.09 -48.34
C LEU A 238 24.08 43.38 -47.63
N ILE A 239 24.04 43.39 -46.29
CA ILE A 239 24.54 44.50 -45.48
C ILE A 239 26.04 44.62 -45.66
N ALA A 240 26.78 43.51 -45.57
CA ALA A 240 28.22 43.51 -45.81
C ALA A 240 28.59 44.00 -47.23
N GLU A 241 27.86 43.59 -48.27
CA GLU A 241 28.01 44.12 -49.63
C GLU A 241 27.78 45.63 -49.70
N ARG A 242 26.75 46.13 -49.01
CA ARG A 242 26.46 47.58 -48.96
C ARG A 242 27.51 48.35 -48.18
N ASP A 243 28.01 47.81 -47.08
CA ASP A 243 29.08 48.42 -46.28
C ASP A 243 30.36 48.55 -47.11
N GLN A 244 30.68 47.57 -47.95
CA GLN A 244 31.78 47.69 -48.92
C GLN A 244 31.56 48.83 -49.91
N VAL A 245 30.35 48.97 -50.46
CA VAL A 245 30.02 50.06 -51.39
C VAL A 245 30.10 51.42 -50.69
N ILE A 246 29.65 51.52 -49.44
CA ILE A 246 29.75 52.75 -48.63
C ILE A 246 31.22 53.09 -48.40
N ALA A 247 32.04 52.12 -47.98
CA ALA A 247 33.47 52.31 -47.79
C ALA A 247 34.16 52.79 -49.08
N GLN A 248 33.84 52.19 -50.23
CA GLN A 248 34.34 52.63 -51.54
C GLN A 248 33.93 54.07 -51.89
N ARG A 249 32.71 54.48 -51.51
CA ARG A 249 32.24 55.85 -51.72
C ARG A 249 32.93 56.84 -50.79
N GLU A 250 33.15 56.46 -49.54
CA GLU A 250 33.87 57.28 -48.55
C GLU A 250 35.32 57.51 -48.99
N THR A 251 36.02 56.48 -49.44
CA THR A 251 37.38 56.63 -50.00
C THR A 251 37.38 57.54 -51.21
N ARG A 252 36.39 57.38 -52.12
CA ARG A 252 36.29 58.25 -53.30
C ARG A 252 35.99 59.70 -52.94
N LEU A 253 35.15 59.93 -51.92
CA LEU A 253 34.88 61.27 -51.40
C LEU A 253 36.13 61.90 -50.78
N GLN A 254 36.93 61.14 -50.03
CA GLN A 254 38.20 61.61 -49.49
C GLN A 254 39.20 61.97 -50.59
N GLU A 255 39.34 61.13 -51.62
CA GLU A 255 40.18 61.44 -52.79
C GLU A 255 39.74 62.74 -53.46
N LEU A 256 38.44 62.91 -53.69
CA LEU A 256 37.89 64.13 -54.30
C LEU A 256 38.08 65.36 -53.40
N GLN A 257 37.92 65.23 -52.09
CA GLN A 257 38.18 66.31 -51.14
C GLN A 257 39.65 66.71 -51.12
N GLN A 258 40.56 65.74 -51.19
CA GLN A 258 42.01 65.99 -51.26
C GLN A 258 42.38 66.67 -52.58
N GLN A 259 41.86 66.18 -53.71
CA GLN A 259 42.03 66.82 -55.02
C GLN A 259 41.50 68.26 -55.02
N LEU A 260 40.34 68.51 -54.39
CA LEU A 260 39.77 69.86 -54.29
C LEU A 260 40.63 70.77 -53.40
N LYS A 261 41.14 70.26 -52.28
CA LYS A 261 42.03 71.01 -51.38
C LYS A 261 43.34 71.39 -52.07
N GLU A 262 43.93 70.47 -52.82
CA GLU A 262 45.12 70.73 -53.63
C GLU A 262 44.84 71.76 -54.72
N ALA A 263 43.70 71.66 -55.41
CA ALA A 263 43.29 72.64 -56.41
C ALA A 263 43.07 74.04 -55.80
N ILE A 264 42.46 74.14 -54.62
CA ILE A 264 42.29 75.41 -53.90
C ILE A 264 43.65 75.98 -53.49
N ALA A 265 44.54 75.17 -52.90
CA ALA A 265 45.87 75.62 -52.50
C ALA A 265 46.70 76.11 -53.70
N GLN A 266 46.65 75.40 -54.83
CA GLN A 266 47.28 75.86 -56.08
C GLN A 266 46.68 77.18 -56.56
N ARG A 267 45.37 77.36 -56.43
CA ARG A 267 44.69 78.61 -56.80
C ARG A 267 45.05 79.76 -55.87
N GLU A 268 45.21 79.51 -54.58
CA GLU A 268 45.63 80.50 -53.58
C GLU A 268 47.08 80.96 -53.80
N ILE A 269 48.00 80.02 -54.07
CA ILE A 269 49.37 80.34 -54.49
C ILE A 269 49.35 81.22 -55.75
N ARG A 270 48.52 80.88 -56.74
CA ARG A 270 48.36 81.68 -57.96
C ARG A 270 47.80 83.07 -57.67
N LEU A 271 46.78 83.18 -56.82
CA LEU A 271 46.17 84.47 -56.44
C LEU A 271 47.18 85.36 -55.71
N ASN A 272 47.94 84.82 -54.74
CA ASN A 272 48.97 85.58 -54.02
C ASN A 272 50.08 86.07 -54.97
N ALA A 273 50.49 85.24 -55.93
CA ALA A 273 51.46 85.66 -56.95
C ALA A 273 50.92 86.79 -57.85
N LEU A 274 49.64 86.70 -58.25
CA LEU A 274 48.97 87.78 -58.99
C LEU A 274 48.82 89.05 -58.14
N GLU A 275 48.53 88.93 -56.84
CA GLU A 275 48.39 90.05 -55.91
C GLU A 275 49.72 90.77 -55.67
N GLN A 276 50.83 90.03 -55.57
CA GLN A 276 52.17 90.62 -55.53
C GLN A 276 52.51 91.38 -56.82
N GLU A 277 52.08 90.86 -57.99
CA GLU A 277 52.26 91.56 -59.25
C GLU A 277 51.37 92.80 -59.35
N LEU A 278 50.11 92.71 -58.88
CA LEU A 278 49.18 93.84 -58.83
C LEU A 278 49.64 94.93 -57.88
N THR A 279 50.11 94.61 -56.68
CA THR A 279 50.66 95.61 -55.73
C THR A 279 51.90 96.30 -56.29
N LYS A 280 52.75 95.57 -57.03
CA LYS A 280 53.87 96.14 -57.78
C LYS A 280 53.37 97.08 -58.89
N GLN A 281 52.36 96.67 -59.66
CA GLN A 281 51.73 97.55 -60.66
C GLN A 281 51.03 98.75 -60.02
N GLU A 282 50.39 98.60 -58.87
CA GLU A 282 49.70 99.66 -58.14
C GLU A 282 50.71 100.68 -57.60
N SER A 283 51.89 100.25 -57.14
CA SER A 283 52.98 101.17 -56.82
C SER A 283 53.48 101.95 -58.06
N GLN A 284 53.47 101.33 -59.25
CA GLN A 284 53.77 102.02 -60.51
C GLN A 284 52.63 102.95 -60.94
N ILE A 285 51.37 102.58 -60.68
CA ILE A 285 50.19 103.41 -60.94
C ILE A 285 50.19 104.61 -59.99
N ILE A 286 50.47 104.47 -58.70
CA ILE A 286 50.60 105.61 -57.76
C ILE A 286 51.69 106.59 -58.24
N ALA A 287 52.80 106.07 -58.77
CA ALA A 287 53.84 106.90 -59.38
C ALA A 287 53.37 107.60 -60.67
N ARG A 288 52.51 106.95 -61.47
CA ARG A 288 51.86 107.51 -62.66
C ARG A 288 50.70 108.47 -62.32
N ASP A 289 49.96 108.25 -61.25
CA ASP A 289 48.90 109.11 -60.72
C ASP A 289 49.47 110.44 -60.24
N LYS A 290 50.70 110.43 -59.75
CA LYS A 290 51.44 111.67 -59.48
C LYS A 290 51.80 112.44 -60.76
N GLN A 291 51.95 111.75 -61.91
CA GLN A 291 52.08 112.38 -63.23
C GLN A 291 50.71 112.77 -63.84
N ILE A 292 49.64 112.04 -63.52
CA ILE A 292 48.27 112.32 -63.97
C ILE A 292 47.64 113.48 -63.19
N LYS A 293 47.93 113.69 -61.90
CA LYS A 293 47.52 114.90 -61.16
C LYS A 293 48.06 116.21 -61.75
N GLU A 294 49.19 116.15 -62.44
CA GLU A 294 49.72 117.26 -63.25
C GLU A 294 48.89 117.46 -64.55
N GLY A 295 48.24 116.40 -65.05
CA GLY A 295 47.35 116.37 -66.22
C GLY A 295 45.83 116.49 -65.92
N GLU A 296 45.38 116.28 -64.68
CA GLU A 296 43.97 116.43 -64.24
C GLU A 296 43.48 117.88 -64.28
N LYS A 297 44.40 118.86 -64.37
CA LYS A 297 44.05 120.24 -64.75
C LYS A 297 43.57 120.37 -66.20
N GLN A 298 43.82 119.38 -67.07
CA GLN A 298 43.43 119.39 -68.49
C GLN A 298 42.15 118.59 -68.77
N LEU A 299 41.60 117.85 -67.81
CA LEU A 299 40.51 116.87 -68.00
C LEU A 299 39.23 117.21 -67.22
N ALA A 300 39.02 118.47 -66.85
CA ALA A 300 37.73 118.98 -66.37
C ALA A 300 36.71 119.24 -67.51
N TYR A 301 37.02 118.79 -68.74
CA TYR A 301 36.26 119.13 -69.95
C TYR A 301 35.47 117.95 -70.56
N LEU A 302 35.58 116.72 -70.05
CA LEU A 302 34.78 115.58 -70.52
C LEU A 302 34.16 114.85 -69.32
N GLU A 303 32.99 115.32 -68.89
CA GLU A 303 31.73 114.57 -69.07
C GLU A 303 31.51 113.57 -67.92
N GLN A 304 30.52 113.76 -67.04
CA GLN A 304 29.11 113.94 -67.38
C GLN A 304 28.58 112.83 -68.30
N GLU A 305 29.09 111.62 -68.14
CA GLU A 305 28.55 110.44 -68.76
C GLU A 305 28.39 109.37 -67.66
N VAL A 306 27.22 109.41 -66.99
CA VAL A 306 26.51 108.20 -66.54
C VAL A 306 27.07 107.60 -65.23
N GLU A 307 26.49 107.77 -64.04
CA GLU A 307 25.08 107.91 -63.65
C GLU A 307 24.16 106.98 -64.47
N THR A 308 24.16 105.67 -64.19
CA THR A 308 22.94 104.83 -64.19
C THR A 308 23.23 103.42 -63.68
N LEU A 309 22.24 102.85 -62.99
CA LEU A 309 22.11 101.46 -62.51
C LEU A 309 22.63 101.15 -61.10
N GLU A 310 22.22 102.01 -60.18
CA GLU A 310 21.60 101.56 -58.93
C GLU A 310 20.50 100.50 -59.17
N GLN A 311 20.51 99.48 -58.31
CA GLN A 311 19.32 98.89 -57.69
C GLN A 311 18.26 98.26 -58.61
N TYR A 312 18.33 96.94 -58.77
CA TYR A 312 17.12 96.14 -58.96
C TYR A 312 17.11 94.91 -58.02
N PHE A 313 16.27 95.03 -56.99
CA PHE A 313 15.41 93.97 -56.45
C PHE A 313 15.93 93.07 -55.32
N GLN A 314 15.74 93.64 -54.13
CA GLN A 314 15.27 93.00 -52.91
C GLN A 314 14.15 91.94 -53.11
N ASN A 315 14.28 90.88 -52.31
CA ASN A 315 13.25 90.02 -51.69
C ASN A 315 12.61 88.84 -52.44
N TYR A 316 12.92 87.63 -51.96
CA TYR A 316 11.92 86.58 -51.67
C TYR A 316 12.29 85.79 -50.41
N GLN A 317 11.30 85.54 -49.55
CA GLN A 317 11.32 84.60 -48.42
C GLN A 317 10.96 83.17 -48.88
N ALA A 318 11.61 82.13 -48.34
CA ALA A 318 10.97 80.85 -47.96
C ALA A 318 11.96 79.80 -47.40
N LEU A 319 11.47 78.98 -46.45
CA LEU A 319 11.88 77.59 -46.11
C LEU A 319 13.27 77.37 -45.47
N ARG A 320 13.31 77.06 -44.17
CA ARG A 320 14.50 76.53 -43.46
C ARG A 320 14.83 75.11 -43.95
N GLN A 321 15.52 75.02 -45.08
CA GLN A 321 16.47 73.94 -45.38
C GLN A 321 17.82 74.37 -44.79
N GLY A 322 18.24 73.75 -43.68
CA GLY A 322 19.55 74.02 -43.07
C GLY A 322 20.34 72.73 -42.95
N ASN A 323 21.62 72.78 -43.32
CA ASN A 323 22.57 71.69 -43.07
C ASN A 323 22.68 71.48 -41.56
N VAL A 324 22.40 70.26 -41.08
CA VAL A 324 22.58 69.88 -39.67
C VAL A 324 24.09 69.89 -39.40
N ALA A 325 24.56 70.88 -38.65
CA ALA A 325 25.96 71.05 -38.29
C ALA A 325 26.32 70.20 -37.07
N LEU A 326 25.39 70.05 -36.13
CA LEU A 326 25.63 69.40 -34.84
C LEU A 326 24.50 68.42 -34.56
N VAL A 327 24.86 67.19 -34.21
CA VAL A 327 23.89 66.09 -34.03
C VAL A 327 23.65 65.82 -32.55
N ARG A 328 22.42 65.40 -32.20
CA ARG A 328 22.08 64.98 -30.82
C ARG A 328 23.03 63.88 -30.35
N GLY A 329 23.60 64.05 -29.15
CA GLY A 329 24.54 63.10 -28.55
C GLY A 329 25.98 63.24 -29.04
N GLN A 330 26.30 64.20 -29.92
CA GLN A 330 27.68 64.52 -30.27
C GLN A 330 28.41 65.07 -29.04
N ILE A 331 29.59 64.51 -28.74
CA ILE A 331 30.45 64.95 -27.63
C ILE A 331 31.13 66.26 -28.03
N LEU A 332 30.96 67.30 -27.21
CA LEU A 332 31.52 68.63 -27.42
C LEU A 332 32.74 68.90 -26.53
N ALA A 333 32.79 68.27 -25.37
CA ALA A 333 33.96 68.23 -24.48
C ALA A 333 33.95 66.93 -23.67
N SER A 334 35.12 66.44 -23.31
CA SER A 334 35.30 65.26 -22.45
C SER A 334 36.62 65.36 -21.69
N GLY A 335 36.62 65.05 -20.40
CA GLY A 335 37.83 65.08 -19.58
C GLY A 335 37.73 64.20 -18.33
N VAL A 336 38.89 63.75 -17.82
CA VAL A 336 38.99 63.10 -16.52
C VAL A 336 39.26 64.17 -15.47
N VAL A 337 38.43 64.22 -14.43
CA VAL A 337 38.55 65.18 -13.33
C VAL A 337 38.70 64.44 -12.02
N ARG A 338 39.60 64.93 -11.17
CA ARG A 338 39.74 64.54 -9.76
C ARG A 338 39.56 65.78 -8.90
N ILE A 339 38.50 65.83 -8.12
CA ILE A 339 38.22 66.97 -7.25
C ILE A 339 38.68 66.64 -5.83
N VAL A 340 39.87 67.12 -5.45
CA VAL A 340 40.41 66.95 -4.09
C VAL A 340 39.77 67.95 -3.12
N GLU A 341 39.58 69.19 -3.56
CA GLU A 341 38.86 70.23 -2.80
C GLU A 341 37.48 70.46 -3.43
N PRO A 342 36.36 70.29 -2.69
CA PRO A 342 35.02 70.42 -3.27
C PRO A 342 34.73 71.77 -3.94
N SER A 343 35.41 72.85 -3.55
CA SER A 343 35.34 74.18 -4.19
C SER A 343 35.86 74.19 -5.63
N ALA A 344 36.81 73.32 -5.97
CA ALA A 344 37.39 73.21 -7.32
C ALA A 344 36.44 72.52 -8.34
N ALA A 345 35.38 71.85 -7.87
CA ALA A 345 34.40 71.20 -8.75
C ALA A 345 33.73 72.18 -9.72
N THR A 346 33.39 73.38 -9.24
CA THR A 346 32.74 74.41 -10.05
C THR A 346 33.64 74.86 -11.19
N GLU A 347 34.91 75.16 -10.90
CA GLU A 347 35.89 75.59 -11.90
C GLU A 347 36.14 74.52 -12.96
N ALA A 348 36.23 73.25 -12.54
CA ALA A 348 36.39 72.11 -13.46
C ALA A 348 35.20 71.95 -14.41
N VAL A 349 33.96 72.08 -13.92
CA VAL A 349 32.75 72.00 -14.77
C VAL A 349 32.67 73.19 -15.73
N GLU A 350 32.98 74.41 -15.27
CA GLU A 350 33.00 75.58 -16.14
C GLU A 350 34.04 75.47 -17.26
N GLN A 351 35.21 74.90 -16.97
CA GLN A 351 36.25 74.67 -17.98
C GLN A 351 35.74 73.73 -19.08
N LEU A 352 35.07 72.65 -18.72
CA LEU A 352 34.47 71.72 -19.68
C LEU A 352 33.36 72.39 -20.51
N VAL A 353 32.50 73.21 -19.88
CA VAL A 353 31.45 73.95 -20.61
C VAL A 353 32.05 74.97 -21.58
N ARG A 354 33.12 75.66 -21.20
CA ARG A 354 33.85 76.59 -22.10
C ARG A 354 34.45 75.84 -23.30
N GLU A 355 35.02 74.66 -23.06
CA GLU A 355 35.55 73.81 -24.14
C GLU A 355 34.42 73.34 -25.08
N ALA A 356 33.29 72.89 -24.52
CA ALA A 356 32.12 72.49 -25.31
C ALA A 356 31.58 73.66 -26.15
N ASN A 357 31.60 74.88 -25.62
CA ASN A 357 31.20 76.09 -26.34
C ASN A 357 32.13 76.38 -27.54
N ARG A 358 33.46 76.25 -27.34
CA ARG A 358 34.43 76.42 -28.44
C ARG A 358 34.23 75.37 -29.54
N THR A 359 34.01 74.12 -29.15
CA THR A 359 33.73 73.04 -30.09
C THR A 359 32.42 73.28 -30.84
N ALA A 360 31.35 73.72 -30.16
CA ALA A 360 30.07 74.03 -30.80
C ALA A 360 30.15 75.20 -31.79
N ILE A 361 30.93 76.25 -31.49
CA ILE A 361 31.18 77.38 -32.41
C ILE A 361 31.94 76.87 -33.64
N LYS A 362 33.02 76.10 -33.43
CA LYS A 362 33.82 75.54 -34.51
C LYS A 362 33.00 74.65 -35.47
N ILE A 363 31.99 73.97 -34.94
CA ILE A 363 31.13 73.06 -35.70
C ILE A 363 29.97 73.81 -36.39
N THR A 364 29.32 74.76 -35.71
CA THR A 364 28.08 75.40 -36.20
C THR A 364 28.28 76.76 -36.86
N ARG A 365 29.52 77.27 -36.90
CA ARG A 365 29.90 78.52 -37.56
C ARG A 365 31.01 78.29 -38.58
N SER A 366 31.02 79.12 -39.61
CA SER A 366 32.15 79.21 -40.54
C SER A 366 33.42 79.68 -39.82
N ALA A 367 34.58 79.22 -40.30
CA ALA A 367 35.89 79.26 -39.65
C ALA A 367 36.42 80.66 -39.25
N ASN A 368 35.71 81.74 -39.62
CA ASN A 368 36.05 83.13 -39.31
C ASN A 368 35.19 83.78 -38.20
N SER A 369 34.51 83.00 -37.37
CA SER A 369 33.79 83.55 -36.20
C SER A 369 34.64 83.51 -34.93
N THR A 370 35.41 84.57 -34.67
CA THR A 370 36.10 84.80 -33.38
C THR A 370 35.17 85.38 -32.32
N SER A 371 33.90 84.99 -32.33
CA SER A 371 32.91 85.54 -31.41
C SER A 371 32.99 84.83 -30.05
N ASN A 372 33.13 85.61 -28.99
CA ASN A 372 33.09 85.12 -27.59
C ASN A 372 31.63 84.88 -27.15
N GLU A 373 30.82 84.35 -28.07
CA GLU A 373 29.39 84.08 -27.88
C GLU A 373 29.21 82.85 -26.99
N ALA A 374 28.36 82.96 -25.97
CA ALA A 374 27.88 81.82 -25.20
C ALA A 374 26.81 81.08 -26.02
N LEU A 375 27.25 80.23 -26.94
CA LEU A 375 26.40 79.41 -27.80
C LEU A 375 25.81 78.22 -27.03
N VAL A 376 26.60 77.60 -26.16
CA VAL A 376 26.21 76.42 -25.37
C VAL A 376 25.45 76.81 -24.11
N GLN A 377 24.31 76.16 -23.89
CA GLN A 377 23.49 76.30 -22.69
C GLN A 377 23.31 74.97 -21.98
N ILE A 378 23.68 74.93 -20.70
CA ILE A 378 23.45 73.79 -19.80
C ILE A 378 22.49 74.23 -18.67
N PRO A 379 21.44 73.45 -18.34
CA PRO A 379 20.55 73.77 -17.23
C PRO A 379 21.30 73.87 -15.90
N LYS A 380 21.03 74.92 -15.10
CA LYS A 380 21.69 75.14 -13.79
C LYS A 380 21.59 73.92 -12.86
N LEU A 381 20.40 73.30 -12.80
CA LEU A 381 20.17 72.09 -12.00
C LEU A 381 21.11 70.94 -12.38
N GLN A 382 21.40 70.78 -13.68
CA GLN A 382 22.31 69.74 -14.16
C GLN A 382 23.76 70.01 -13.77
N VAL A 383 24.17 71.28 -13.75
CA VAL A 383 25.50 71.70 -13.26
C VAL A 383 25.63 71.38 -11.77
N GLU A 384 24.62 71.71 -10.96
CA GLU A 384 24.61 71.41 -9.52
C GLU A 384 24.67 69.90 -9.25
N GLN A 385 23.92 69.10 -10.01
CA GLN A 385 23.96 67.62 -9.91
C GLN A 385 25.34 67.06 -10.26
N LEU A 386 25.94 67.55 -11.36
CA LEU A 386 27.28 67.14 -11.78
C LEU A 386 28.33 67.48 -10.72
N ILE A 387 28.32 68.71 -10.20
CA ILE A 387 29.23 69.14 -9.12
C ILE A 387 29.09 68.25 -7.88
N ASN A 388 27.85 67.96 -7.48
CA ASN A 388 27.59 67.10 -6.33
C ASN A 388 28.09 65.66 -6.54
N GLN A 389 28.08 65.17 -7.78
CA GLN A 389 28.54 63.83 -8.13
C GLN A 389 30.07 63.72 -8.14
N ILE A 390 30.78 64.71 -8.65
CA ILE A 390 32.25 64.61 -8.87
C ILE A 390 33.11 65.09 -7.69
N LYS A 391 32.51 65.70 -6.66
CA LYS A 391 33.23 66.33 -5.53
C LYS A 391 33.70 65.36 -4.42
N ASP A 392 33.60 64.05 -4.63
CA ASP A 392 33.85 63.04 -3.60
C ASP A 392 35.31 62.55 -3.52
N GLY A 393 36.24 63.19 -4.23
CA GLY A 393 37.66 62.83 -4.27
C GLY A 393 38.03 61.75 -5.28
N LYS A 394 37.06 61.13 -5.97
CA LYS A 394 37.33 60.08 -6.97
C LYS A 394 37.57 60.65 -8.37
N ASP A 395 38.14 59.83 -9.24
CA ASP A 395 38.30 60.16 -10.65
C ASP A 395 36.97 59.95 -11.39
N TYR A 396 36.50 60.97 -12.10
CA TYR A 396 35.34 60.89 -12.99
C TYR A 396 35.71 61.23 -14.41
N VAL A 397 35.11 60.53 -15.36
CA VAL A 397 35.06 60.91 -16.77
C VAL A 397 33.80 61.73 -16.96
N VAL A 398 33.96 63.01 -17.27
CA VAL A 398 32.85 63.94 -17.51
C VAL A 398 32.78 64.25 -18.99
N ARG A 399 31.58 64.17 -19.57
CA ARG A 399 31.32 64.46 -20.99
C ARG A 399 30.19 65.46 -21.11
N ILE A 400 30.34 66.41 -22.04
CA ILE A 400 29.28 67.36 -22.42
C ILE A 400 28.82 67.01 -23.83
N LEU A 401 27.53 66.74 -23.98
CA LEU A 401 26.92 66.24 -25.20
C LEU A 401 25.79 67.15 -25.68
N SER A 402 25.58 67.22 -26.98
CA SER A 402 24.44 67.94 -27.57
C SER A 402 23.09 67.33 -27.18
N ALA A 403 22.13 68.15 -26.78
CA ALA A 403 20.76 67.72 -26.49
C ALA A 403 19.89 67.53 -27.77
N GLY A 404 20.30 68.10 -28.91
CA GLY A 404 19.48 68.13 -30.14
C GLY A 404 20.29 68.22 -31.44
N ASN A 405 19.57 68.25 -32.57
CA ASN A 405 20.16 68.53 -33.88
C ASN A 405 20.09 70.04 -34.14
N TYR A 406 21.22 70.66 -34.49
CA TYR A 406 21.32 72.10 -34.73
C TYR A 406 21.90 72.36 -36.12
N VAL A 407 21.36 73.38 -36.80
CA VAL A 407 21.81 73.80 -38.13
C VAL A 407 22.90 74.87 -38.05
N GLU A 408 23.64 75.05 -39.13
CA GLU A 408 24.60 76.16 -39.24
C GLU A 408 23.90 77.51 -38.96
N GLY A 409 24.56 78.38 -38.19
CA GLY A 409 24.01 79.69 -37.84
C GLY A 409 23.03 79.71 -36.65
N GLU A 410 22.77 78.58 -35.97
CA GLU A 410 21.89 78.56 -34.81
C GLU A 410 22.42 79.44 -33.67
N LYS A 411 21.53 80.16 -32.97
CA LYS A 411 21.92 81.13 -31.93
C LYS A 411 22.17 80.50 -30.57
N GLN A 412 21.64 79.29 -30.31
CA GLN A 412 21.76 78.59 -29.03
C GLN A 412 21.80 77.06 -29.25
N VAL A 413 22.70 76.38 -28.54
CA VAL A 413 22.88 74.91 -28.55
C VAL A 413 22.68 74.41 -27.12
N GLN A 414 21.63 73.62 -26.87
CA GLN A 414 21.42 73.01 -25.56
C GLN A 414 22.31 71.77 -25.42
N VAL A 415 22.92 71.61 -24.25
CA VAL A 415 23.78 70.47 -23.92
C VAL A 415 23.37 69.84 -22.61
N PHE A 416 23.80 68.60 -22.43
CA PHE A 416 23.68 67.87 -21.18
C PHE A 416 25.04 67.26 -20.80
N ALA A 417 25.27 67.07 -19.51
CA ALA A 417 26.49 66.46 -18.99
C ALA A 417 26.21 65.07 -18.41
N ASP A 418 27.17 64.17 -18.58
CA ASP A 418 27.21 62.82 -18.02
C ASP A 418 28.56 62.61 -17.31
N ALA A 419 28.53 61.92 -16.18
CA ALA A 419 29.71 61.62 -15.37
C ALA A 419 29.71 60.15 -14.93
N ALA A 420 30.81 59.46 -15.18
CA ALA A 420 31.03 58.07 -14.76
C ALA A 420 32.35 57.95 -14.02
N LEU A 421 32.44 57.06 -13.02
CA LEU A 421 33.70 56.78 -12.32
C LEU A 421 34.76 56.29 -13.30
N ASN A 422 35.96 56.87 -13.22
CA ASN A 422 37.11 56.47 -14.03
C ASN A 422 37.84 55.29 -13.39
N GLN A 423 37.25 54.11 -13.52
CA GLN A 423 37.76 52.87 -12.95
C GLN A 423 38.41 51.99 -14.03
N VAL A 424 39.23 51.03 -13.61
CA VAL A 424 39.80 50.03 -14.53
C VAL A 424 38.68 49.15 -15.08
N ILE A 425 38.54 49.09 -16.41
CA ILE A 425 37.57 48.25 -17.10
C ILE A 425 38.23 46.98 -17.66
N PHE A 426 39.47 47.08 -18.11
CA PHE A 426 40.27 45.94 -18.59
C PHE A 426 41.70 46.03 -18.05
N GLN A 427 42.27 44.90 -17.66
CA GLN A 427 43.70 44.75 -17.38
C GLN A 427 44.46 44.41 -18.66
N ALA A 428 45.76 44.70 -18.68
CA ALA A 428 46.64 44.27 -19.76
C ALA A 428 46.57 42.73 -19.92
N GLY A 429 46.30 42.26 -21.14
CA GLY A 429 46.13 40.84 -21.47
C GLY A 429 44.69 40.33 -21.42
N ASP A 430 43.72 41.12 -20.96
CA ASP A 430 42.31 40.70 -20.93
C ASP A 430 41.80 40.42 -22.34
N VAL A 431 41.32 39.19 -22.58
CA VAL A 431 40.73 38.81 -23.86
C VAL A 431 39.39 39.50 -24.01
N LEU A 432 39.25 40.36 -25.02
CA LEU A 432 38.04 41.10 -25.37
C LEU A 432 37.12 40.27 -26.25
N ALA A 433 37.67 39.60 -27.26
CA ALA A 433 36.95 38.69 -28.14
C ALA A 433 37.88 37.59 -28.65
N THR A 434 37.31 36.47 -29.07
CA THR A 434 38.04 35.34 -29.67
C THR A 434 37.28 34.82 -30.87
N LEU A 435 38.03 34.41 -31.89
CA LEU A 435 37.54 33.89 -33.14
C LEU A 435 38.46 32.75 -33.57
N THR A 436 37.89 31.56 -33.77
CA THR A 436 38.58 30.44 -34.43
C THR A 436 38.19 30.43 -35.89
N THR A 437 39.17 30.40 -36.79
CA THR A 437 38.92 30.43 -38.24
C THR A 437 39.95 29.58 -38.98
N ASP A 438 39.56 29.01 -40.12
CA ASP A 438 40.48 28.28 -40.99
C ASP A 438 40.73 29.04 -42.28
N THR A 439 41.87 29.73 -42.34
CA THR A 439 42.23 30.58 -43.47
C THR A 439 42.54 29.78 -44.73
N SER A 440 42.71 28.45 -44.65
CA SER A 440 42.89 27.58 -45.83
C SER A 440 41.63 27.35 -46.66
N THR A 441 40.47 27.54 -46.03
CA THR A 441 39.16 27.25 -46.62
C THR A 441 38.37 28.52 -46.97
N MET A 442 38.97 29.69 -46.73
CA MET A 442 38.29 30.99 -46.78
C MET A 442 39.01 31.96 -47.70
N THR A 443 38.24 32.80 -48.38
CA THR A 443 38.77 33.91 -49.18
C THR A 443 39.29 35.04 -48.30
N ASN A 444 40.20 35.88 -48.83
CA ASN A 444 40.69 37.07 -48.12
C ASN A 444 39.55 37.99 -47.63
N LEU A 445 38.46 38.08 -48.39
CA LEU A 445 37.27 38.84 -47.99
C LEU A 445 36.58 38.23 -46.75
N GLU A 446 36.41 36.92 -46.73
CA GLU A 446 35.80 36.23 -45.59
C GLU A 446 36.70 36.30 -44.34
N VAL A 447 38.03 36.24 -44.51
CA VAL A 447 39.00 36.45 -43.41
C VAL A 447 38.87 37.86 -42.82
N ARG A 448 38.73 38.89 -43.66
CA ARG A 448 38.48 40.27 -43.22
C ARG A 448 37.13 40.42 -42.51
N GLN A 449 36.05 39.87 -43.08
CA GLN A 449 34.73 39.90 -42.45
C GLN A 449 34.73 39.24 -41.08
N LYS A 450 35.43 38.11 -40.94
CA LYS A 450 35.61 37.45 -39.64
C LYS A 450 36.40 38.32 -38.67
N LEU A 451 37.46 38.99 -39.12
CA LEU A 451 38.20 39.94 -38.28
C LEU A 451 37.34 41.15 -37.89
N ASP A 452 36.54 41.70 -38.80
CA ASP A 452 35.60 42.78 -38.51
C ASP A 452 34.55 42.33 -37.48
N GLN A 453 34.05 41.09 -37.56
CA GLN A 453 33.18 40.52 -36.52
C GLN A 453 33.89 40.43 -35.16
N LEU A 454 35.16 40.01 -35.14
CA LEU A 454 35.97 39.99 -33.91
C LEU A 454 36.13 41.40 -33.33
N LEU A 455 36.44 42.39 -34.18
CA LEU A 455 36.62 43.79 -33.79
C LEU A 455 35.30 44.41 -33.33
N ALA A 456 34.20 44.17 -34.02
CA ALA A 456 32.86 44.60 -33.62
C ALA A 456 32.45 43.96 -32.29
N ALA A 457 32.72 42.68 -32.08
CA ALA A 457 32.49 42.01 -30.80
C ALA A 457 33.36 42.59 -29.68
N ALA A 458 34.64 42.88 -29.95
CA ALA A 458 35.54 43.50 -28.99
C ALA A 458 35.12 44.95 -28.65
N GLN A 459 34.72 45.74 -29.65
CA GLN A 459 34.18 47.10 -29.48
C GLN A 459 32.86 47.07 -28.71
N PHE A 460 31.95 46.17 -29.05
CA PHE A 460 30.68 46.00 -28.35
C PHE A 460 30.92 45.63 -26.89
N ARG A 461 31.83 44.68 -26.62
CA ARG A 461 32.23 44.34 -25.24
C ARG A 461 32.83 45.53 -24.53
N ALA A 462 33.72 46.29 -25.17
CA ALA A 462 34.34 47.47 -24.58
C ALA A 462 33.30 48.53 -24.19
N ARG A 463 32.38 48.86 -25.12
CA ARG A 463 31.28 49.80 -24.86
C ARG A 463 30.35 49.30 -23.75
N ARG A 464 29.96 48.03 -23.79
CA ARG A 464 29.09 47.41 -22.77
C ARG A 464 29.75 47.36 -21.39
N ALA A 465 31.08 47.15 -21.34
CA ALA A 465 31.85 47.12 -20.11
C ALA A 465 32.07 48.52 -19.50
N GLY A 466 31.78 49.60 -20.25
CA GLY A 466 31.82 50.97 -19.75
C GLY A 466 32.92 51.84 -20.37
N ILE A 467 33.59 51.43 -21.45
CA ILE A 467 34.55 52.30 -22.15
C ILE A 467 33.82 53.43 -22.87
N LEU A 468 34.05 54.66 -22.42
CA LEU A 468 33.48 55.87 -23.00
C LEU A 468 34.38 56.47 -24.10
N GLY A 469 35.70 56.26 -24.00
CA GLY A 469 36.69 56.71 -24.98
C GLY A 469 36.66 55.96 -26.31
N VAL A 470 37.62 56.28 -27.17
CA VAL A 470 37.79 55.59 -28.44
C VAL A 470 38.37 54.19 -28.23
N VAL A 471 37.95 53.23 -29.04
CA VAL A 471 38.49 51.87 -29.06
C VAL A 471 39.37 51.76 -30.29
N GLN A 472 40.65 51.46 -30.10
CA GLN A 472 41.66 51.48 -31.16
C GLN A 472 42.54 50.23 -31.10
N ILE A 473 43.06 49.81 -32.25
CA ILE A 473 43.90 48.62 -32.37
C ILE A 473 45.36 49.07 -32.42
N GLY A 474 46.21 48.49 -31.57
CA GLY A 474 47.62 48.83 -31.43
C GLY A 474 47.83 50.34 -31.22
N ASP A 475 48.58 50.95 -32.14
CA ASP A 475 48.90 52.38 -32.16
C ASP A 475 47.77 53.28 -32.72
N GLY A 476 46.60 52.70 -33.03
CA GLY A 476 45.45 53.40 -33.62
C GLY A 476 45.62 53.71 -35.10
N ARG A 477 46.67 53.19 -35.75
CA ARG A 477 46.88 53.35 -37.19
C ARG A 477 46.22 52.22 -37.95
N ILE A 478 45.58 52.58 -39.05
CA ILE A 478 44.97 51.62 -39.98
C ILE A 478 46.04 50.64 -40.51
N THR A 479 47.28 51.10 -40.69
CA THR A 479 48.40 50.27 -41.17
C THR A 479 48.67 49.05 -40.27
N THR A 480 48.54 49.20 -38.95
CA THR A 480 48.77 48.13 -37.98
C THR A 480 47.74 47.01 -38.15
N VAL A 481 46.47 47.37 -38.33
CA VAL A 481 45.37 46.44 -38.61
C VAL A 481 45.57 45.73 -39.95
N MET A 482 45.95 46.48 -40.99
CA MET A 482 46.18 45.92 -42.33
C MET A 482 47.33 44.91 -42.34
N SER A 483 48.44 45.21 -41.65
CA SER A 483 49.57 44.29 -41.55
C SER A 483 49.19 42.94 -40.90
N PHE A 484 48.30 42.96 -39.91
CA PHE A 484 47.80 41.75 -39.27
C PHE A 484 46.88 40.95 -40.19
N ILE A 485 46.01 41.63 -40.94
CA ILE A 485 45.15 41.00 -41.96
C ILE A 485 46.01 40.29 -43.01
N GLU A 486 47.06 40.94 -43.52
CA GLU A 486 47.94 40.34 -44.53
C GLU A 486 48.69 39.10 -44.02
N GLN A 487 49.15 39.12 -42.77
CA GLN A 487 49.79 37.96 -42.14
C GLN A 487 48.80 36.80 -41.98
N LEU A 488 47.55 37.11 -41.63
CA LEU A 488 46.47 36.14 -41.46
C LEU A 488 46.05 35.49 -42.79
N GLU A 489 45.92 36.30 -43.86
CA GLU A 489 45.61 35.83 -45.22
C GLU A 489 46.69 34.85 -45.75
N ARG A 490 47.95 35.01 -45.37
CA ARG A 490 49.06 34.14 -45.83
C ARG A 490 49.22 32.84 -45.05
N TYR A 491 48.66 32.73 -43.85
CA TYR A 491 48.89 31.58 -42.97
C TYR A 491 48.28 30.27 -43.49
N ASN A 492 47.17 30.36 -44.26
CA ASN A 492 46.50 29.26 -44.97
C ASN A 492 46.30 27.98 -44.12
N GLN A 493 45.89 28.14 -42.86
CA GLN A 493 45.63 27.07 -41.88
C GLN A 493 44.63 27.53 -40.81
N SER A 494 44.13 26.60 -40.00
CA SER A 494 43.33 26.89 -38.81
C SER A 494 44.11 27.67 -37.75
N VAL A 495 43.53 28.78 -37.29
CA VAL A 495 44.13 29.73 -36.34
C VAL A 495 43.08 30.35 -35.41
N ASP A 496 43.43 30.51 -34.14
CA ASP A 496 42.67 31.20 -33.12
C ASP A 496 43.15 32.64 -32.98
N ILE A 497 42.29 33.60 -33.30
CA ILE A 497 42.55 35.03 -33.20
C ILE A 497 41.90 35.56 -31.93
N ARG A 498 42.68 36.27 -31.12
CA ARG A 498 42.22 36.92 -29.89
C ARG A 498 42.46 38.42 -29.99
N ALA A 499 41.41 39.21 -29.75
CA ALA A 499 41.56 40.62 -29.45
C ALA A 499 41.76 40.75 -27.95
N VAL A 500 42.91 41.27 -27.51
CA VAL A 500 43.25 41.41 -26.08
C VAL A 500 43.53 42.87 -25.76
N ALA A 501 43.28 43.31 -24.53
CA ALA A 501 43.70 44.64 -24.08
C ALA A 501 45.24 44.70 -24.03
N GLN A 502 45.84 45.68 -24.70
CA GLN A 502 47.29 45.86 -24.74
C GLN A 502 47.83 46.42 -23.42
N GLU A 503 47.03 47.27 -22.77
CA GLU A 503 47.36 47.94 -21.52
C GLU A 503 46.12 48.05 -20.63
N THR A 504 46.33 48.26 -19.33
CA THR A 504 45.25 48.50 -18.38
C THR A 504 44.46 49.75 -18.81
N THR A 505 43.18 49.57 -19.10
CA THR A 505 42.31 50.61 -19.67
C THR A 505 41.23 51.00 -18.69
N TYR A 506 41.05 52.31 -18.50
CA TYR A 506 40.03 52.90 -17.64
C TYR A 506 38.78 53.32 -18.44
N THR A 507 37.69 53.64 -17.74
CA THR A 507 36.43 54.16 -18.31
C THR A 507 36.65 55.25 -19.37
N ALA A 508 37.63 56.13 -19.17
CA ALA A 508 37.93 57.24 -20.10
C ALA A 508 38.43 56.78 -21.47
N GLY A 509 39.03 55.59 -21.56
CA GLY A 509 39.79 55.14 -22.72
C GLY A 509 41.04 56.00 -23.00
N PRO A 510 41.66 55.86 -24.18
CA PRO A 510 41.28 54.92 -25.23
C PRO A 510 41.55 53.46 -24.83
N LEU A 511 40.71 52.53 -25.30
CA LEU A 511 41.03 51.11 -25.20
C LEU A 511 41.94 50.72 -26.36
N ARG A 512 43.21 50.44 -26.05
CA ARG A 512 44.16 49.87 -27.02
C ARG A 512 44.06 48.35 -26.99
N MET A 513 43.63 47.76 -28.09
CA MET A 513 43.58 46.30 -28.24
C MET A 513 44.68 45.80 -29.15
N GLN A 514 45.30 44.69 -28.78
CA GLN A 514 46.25 43.93 -29.58
C GLN A 514 45.54 42.70 -30.16
N LEU A 515 45.74 42.43 -31.44
CA LEU A 515 45.29 41.20 -32.08
C LEU A 515 46.41 40.17 -31.99
N ILE A 516 46.08 38.95 -31.56
CA ILE A 516 47.03 37.85 -31.39
C ILE A 516 46.48 36.63 -32.11
N ALA A 517 47.24 36.12 -33.08
CA ALA A 517 46.96 34.86 -33.76
C ALA A 517 47.70 33.72 -33.06
N THR A 518 47.00 32.65 -32.71
CA THR A 518 47.52 31.49 -32.00
C THR A 518 47.11 30.18 -32.68
N GLN A 519 47.97 29.16 -32.65
CA GLN A 519 47.63 27.80 -33.09
C GLN A 519 48.17 26.82 -32.05
N ASN A 520 47.33 25.89 -31.58
CA ASN A 520 47.69 24.93 -30.52
C ASN A 520 48.30 25.59 -29.25
N GLY A 521 47.88 26.83 -28.94
CA GLY A 521 48.36 27.57 -27.78
C GLY A 521 49.67 28.35 -27.96
N GLN A 522 50.32 28.28 -29.13
CA GLN A 522 51.52 29.09 -29.44
C GLN A 522 51.14 30.33 -30.26
N VAL A 523 51.77 31.47 -29.94
CA VAL A 523 51.58 32.75 -30.67
C VAL A 523 52.34 32.69 -31.98
N ILE A 524 51.64 32.91 -33.09
CA ILE A 524 52.21 32.94 -34.44
C ILE A 524 52.62 34.37 -34.80
N PHE A 525 51.71 35.33 -34.70
CA PHE A 525 51.96 36.76 -34.90
C PHE A 525 50.95 37.62 -34.12
N LYS A 526 51.30 38.90 -33.91
CA LYS A 526 50.49 39.88 -33.17
C LYS A 526 50.71 41.29 -33.70
N THR A 527 49.72 42.17 -33.53
CA THR A 527 49.80 43.62 -33.86
C THR A 527 50.71 44.40 -32.92
#